data_AF-A0A1B1ZUA0-F1
#
_entry.id   AF-A0A1B1ZUA0-F1
#
_cell.length_a   1.000
_cell.length_b   1.000
_cell.length_c   1.000
_cell.angle_alpha   90.00
_cell.angle_beta   90.00
_cell.angle_gamma   90.00
#
_symmetry.space_group_name_H-M   'P 1'
#
loop_
_entity.id
_entity.type
_entity.pdbx_description
1 polymer ?
#
loop_
_entity_poly.entity_id
_entity_poly.type
_entity_poly.pdbx_seq_one_letter_code
_entity_poly.pdbx_strand_id
1 'polypeptide(L)'
;MLYIGPVDIPGSDDHEGFVSARTADGRDTGIWTDVRSGPGYTGFRAGCECGWLDDGFCPPDPGGHRAALDAFVHRHFATVAGRDLDPQRDFLPPWAVPGRPGSVP
;
A
#
# COMPACT_ATOMS: atom_id res chain seq x y z
N MET A 1 -5.19 -4.84 2.21
CA MET A 1 -4.93 -4.49 3.61
C MET A 1 -4.15 -3.20 3.59
N LEU A 2 -4.49 -2.24 4.44
CA LEU A 2 -3.81 -0.96 4.55
C LEU A 2 -2.30 -1.13 4.74
N TYR A 3 -1.54 -0.28 4.06
CA TYR A 3 -0.15 -0.01 4.36
C TYR A 3 -0.10 1.31 5.13
N ILE A 4 -0.02 1.18 6.45
CA ILE A 4 0.14 2.34 7.31
C ILE A 4 1.57 2.86 7.08
N GLY A 5 1.69 4.10 6.61
CA GLY A 5 2.98 4.79 6.47
C GLY A 5 3.72 4.91 7.81
N PRO A 6 4.92 5.52 7.86
CA PRO A 6 5.64 5.77 9.11
C PRO A 6 4.72 6.27 10.21
N VAL A 7 4.92 5.71 11.39
CA VAL A 7 4.43 6.30 12.62
C VAL A 7 5.13 7.66 12.78
N ASP A 8 4.34 8.74 12.85
CA ASP A 8 4.73 10.07 13.35
C ASP A 8 5.59 10.96 12.40
N ILE A 9 5.12 11.21 11.16
CA ILE A 9 5.59 12.35 10.35
C ILE A 9 4.59 13.51 10.48
N PRO A 10 4.99 14.68 11.03
CA PRO A 10 4.10 15.83 11.15
C PRO A 10 3.53 16.26 9.80
N GLY A 11 2.19 16.33 9.69
CA GLY A 11 1.49 16.69 8.46
C GLY A 11 1.24 15.53 7.49
N SER A 12 1.55 14.29 7.87
CA SER A 12 1.20 13.09 7.09
C SER A 12 -0.14 12.46 7.50
N ASP A 13 -0.96 13.15 8.30
CA ASP A 13 -2.32 12.71 8.61
C ASP A 13 -3.12 12.56 7.30
N ASP A 14 -4.03 11.58 7.24
CA ASP A 14 -4.84 11.22 6.07
C ASP A 14 -4.04 10.74 4.82
N HIS A 15 -2.79 10.31 5.02
CA HIS A 15 -1.91 9.80 3.98
C HIS A 15 -1.56 8.32 4.14
N GLU A 16 -2.52 7.49 4.52
CA GLU A 16 -2.38 6.04 4.58
C GLU A 16 -2.29 5.42 3.17
N GLY A 17 -1.25 4.64 2.91
CA GLY A 17 -1.05 3.96 1.63
C GLY A 17 -1.84 2.66 1.52
N PHE A 18 -2.18 2.26 0.30
CA PHE A 18 -2.73 0.94 0.03
C PHE A 18 -2.42 0.47 -1.38
N VAL A 19 -2.59 -0.84 -1.62
CA VAL A 19 -2.55 -1.42 -2.97
C VAL A 19 -3.98 -1.51 -3.49
N SER A 20 -4.28 -0.79 -4.56
CA SER A 20 -5.52 -0.90 -5.31
C SER A 20 -5.34 -1.94 -6.41
N ALA A 21 -6.27 -2.89 -6.52
CA ALA A 21 -6.29 -3.88 -7.58
C ALA A 21 -7.34 -3.54 -8.64
N ARG A 22 -7.00 -3.78 -9.90
CA ARG A 22 -7.93 -3.72 -11.03
C ARG A 22 -8.64 -5.06 -11.18
N THR A 23 -9.96 -5.06 -11.12
CA THR A 23 -10.80 -6.22 -11.41
C THR A 23 -10.96 -6.42 -12.93
N ALA A 24 -11.32 -7.64 -13.35
CA ALA A 24 -11.50 -7.98 -14.77
C ALA A 24 -12.57 -7.12 -15.48
N ASP A 25 -13.53 -6.56 -14.75
CA ASP A 25 -14.56 -5.65 -15.27
C ASP A 25 -14.14 -4.17 -15.25
N GLY A 26 -12.86 -3.89 -14.99
CA GLY A 26 -12.28 -2.55 -15.13
C GLY A 26 -12.36 -1.68 -13.88
N ARG A 27 -12.93 -2.17 -12.77
CA ARG A 27 -13.05 -1.39 -11.52
C ARG A 27 -11.79 -1.50 -10.65
N ASP A 28 -11.56 -0.49 -9.84
CA ASP A 28 -10.46 -0.46 -8.88
C ASP A 28 -10.97 -0.73 -7.46
N THR A 29 -10.23 -1.53 -6.70
CA THR A 29 -10.57 -1.82 -5.30
C THR A 29 -10.17 -0.65 -4.40
N GLY A 30 -10.95 -0.42 -3.34
CA GLY A 30 -10.66 0.58 -2.32
C GLY A 30 -9.76 0.07 -1.19
N ILE A 31 -9.36 1.00 -0.32
CA ILE A 31 -8.43 0.85 0.81
C ILE A 31 -8.75 -0.32 1.77
N TRP A 32 -10.02 -0.66 1.92
CA TRP A 32 -10.48 -1.74 2.81
C TRP A 32 -10.36 -3.15 2.22
N THR A 33 -9.89 -3.28 0.97
CA THR A 33 -9.78 -4.58 0.29
C THR A 33 -8.44 -5.25 0.58
N ASP A 34 -8.44 -6.55 0.94
CA ASP A 34 -7.21 -7.35 0.90
C ASP A 34 -7.01 -7.97 -0.48
N VAL A 35 -6.25 -7.28 -1.34
CA VAL A 35 -5.95 -7.72 -2.70
C VAL A 35 -5.10 -8.99 -2.75
N ARG A 36 -4.52 -9.44 -1.63
CA ARG A 36 -3.74 -10.69 -1.57
C ARG A 36 -4.62 -11.93 -1.41
N SER A 37 -5.84 -11.77 -0.90
CA SER A 37 -6.78 -12.88 -0.68
C SER A 37 -7.77 -13.08 -1.81
N GLY A 38 -7.87 -12.11 -2.74
CA GLY A 38 -8.78 -12.17 -3.89
C GLY A 38 -8.09 -12.70 -5.15
N PRO A 39 -8.72 -13.60 -5.91
CA PRO A 39 -8.28 -13.96 -7.24
C PRO A 39 -8.84 -13.01 -8.32
N GLY A 40 -8.28 -13.07 -9.54
CA GLY A 40 -8.90 -12.46 -10.73
C GLY A 40 -8.59 -10.98 -10.97
N TYR A 41 -7.57 -10.44 -10.31
CA TYR A 41 -7.06 -9.10 -10.59
C TYR A 41 -6.20 -9.08 -11.86
N THR A 42 -6.26 -7.98 -12.59
CA THR A 42 -5.48 -7.78 -13.82
C THR A 42 -4.27 -6.88 -13.64
N GLY A 43 -4.18 -6.21 -12.49
CA GLY A 43 -3.03 -5.38 -12.13
C GLY A 43 -3.19 -4.77 -10.74
N PHE A 44 -2.08 -4.31 -10.18
CA PHE A 44 -2.00 -3.61 -8.90
C PHE A 44 -1.43 -2.23 -9.09
N ARG A 45 -1.85 -1.25 -8.30
CA ARG A 45 -1.24 0.09 -8.27
C ARG A 45 -1.26 0.66 -6.87
N ALA A 46 -0.45 1.68 -6.64
CA ALA A 46 -0.46 2.40 -5.39
C ALA A 46 -1.71 3.29 -5.28
N GLY A 47 -2.23 3.43 -4.06
CA GLY A 47 -3.27 4.37 -3.69
C GLY A 47 -3.01 4.98 -2.32
N CYS A 48 -3.68 6.09 -2.03
CA CYS A 48 -3.61 6.79 -0.76
C CYS A 48 -5.02 7.21 -0.30
N GLU A 49 -5.25 7.23 1.02
CA GLU A 49 -6.51 7.68 1.63
C GLU A 49 -6.95 9.06 1.14
N CYS A 50 -6.01 9.98 0.90
CA CYS A 50 -6.27 11.31 0.33
C CYS A 50 -6.82 11.30 -1.13
N GLY A 51 -7.05 10.13 -1.73
CA GLY A 51 -7.60 9.97 -3.07
C GLY A 51 -6.57 9.88 -4.20
N TRP A 52 -5.27 9.97 -3.88
CA TRP A 52 -4.21 9.78 -4.86
C TRP A 52 -4.14 8.31 -5.32
N LEU A 53 -3.89 8.11 -6.62
CA LEU A 53 -3.70 6.82 -7.25
C LEU A 53 -2.54 6.94 -8.24
N ASP A 54 -1.67 5.94 -8.27
CA ASP A 54 -0.61 5.88 -9.27
C ASP A 54 -1.22 5.63 -10.67
N ASP A 55 -0.65 6.28 -11.68
CA ASP A 55 -1.04 6.07 -13.07
C ASP A 55 -0.58 4.69 -13.59
N GLY A 56 0.49 4.15 -13.01
CA GLY A 56 1.09 2.88 -13.40
C GLY A 56 0.49 1.67 -12.70
N PHE A 57 0.22 0.62 -13.48
CA PHE A 57 -0.11 -0.71 -12.96
C PHE A 57 1.13 -1.62 -12.95
N CYS A 58 1.31 -2.31 -11.84
CA CYS A 58 2.18 -3.46 -11.67
C CYS A 58 1.43 -4.77 -11.96
N PRO A 59 2.15 -5.86 -12.27
CA PRO A 59 1.55 -7.19 -12.45
C PRO A 59 0.72 -7.63 -11.22
N PRO A 60 -0.36 -8.42 -11.41
CA PRO A 60 -1.19 -8.92 -10.32
C PRO A 60 -0.57 -10.13 -9.60
N ASP A 61 0.66 -9.97 -9.13
CA ASP A 61 1.43 -11.00 -8.43
C ASP A 61 2.09 -10.44 -7.14
N PRO A 62 2.69 -11.29 -6.28
CA PRO A 62 3.34 -10.82 -5.05
C PRO A 62 4.44 -9.77 -5.26
N GLY A 63 5.14 -9.81 -6.40
CA GLY A 63 6.16 -8.83 -6.76
C GLY A 63 5.55 -7.49 -7.13
N GLY A 64 4.48 -7.49 -7.93
CA GLY A 64 3.74 -6.29 -8.27
C GLY A 64 3.02 -5.65 -7.08
N HIS A 65 2.56 -6.46 -6.12
CA HIS A 65 2.04 -5.93 -4.85
C HIS A 65 3.11 -5.15 -4.10
N ARG A 66 4.33 -5.69 -4.01
CA ARG A 66 5.46 -5.00 -3.36
C ARG A 66 5.85 -3.74 -4.12
N ALA A 67 5.94 -3.81 -5.45
CA ALA A 67 6.25 -2.66 -6.29
C ALA A 67 5.22 -1.53 -6.15
N ALA A 68 3.94 -1.86 -5.99
CA ALA A 68 2.89 -0.87 -5.72
C ALA A 68 3.06 -0.18 -4.35
N LEU A 69 3.50 -0.92 -3.32
CA LEU A 69 3.84 -0.32 -2.02
C LEU A 69 5.06 0.62 -2.15
N ASP A 70 6.12 0.19 -2.83
CA ASP A 70 7.30 1.02 -3.06
C ASP A 70 6.96 2.27 -3.87
N ALA A 71 6.06 2.15 -4.85
CA ALA A 71 5.58 3.27 -5.65
C ALA A 71 4.84 4.32 -4.80
N PHE A 72 4.00 3.90 -3.85
CA PHE A 72 3.37 4.83 -2.89
C PHE A 72 4.44 5.64 -2.14
N VAL A 73 5.46 4.97 -1.61
CA VAL A 73 6.53 5.62 -0.84
C VAL A 73 7.24 6.68 -1.69
N HIS A 74 7.70 6.29 -2.88
CA HIS A 74 8.58 7.12 -3.68
C HIS A 74 7.86 8.20 -4.50
N ARG A 75 6.61 7.96 -4.91
CA ARG A 75 5.91 8.82 -5.86
C ARG A 75 4.85 9.70 -5.23
N HIS A 76 4.45 9.39 -3.99
CA HIS A 76 3.46 10.19 -3.27
C HIS A 76 3.98 10.59 -1.90
N PHE A 77 4.32 9.62 -1.07
CA PHE A 77 4.55 9.88 0.34
C PHE A 77 5.85 10.65 0.62
N ALA A 78 6.91 10.47 -0.18
CA ALA A 78 8.12 11.31 -0.10
C ALA A 78 7.84 12.80 -0.39
N THR A 79 6.89 13.09 -1.29
CA THR A 79 6.45 14.46 -1.58
C THR A 79 5.66 15.04 -0.41
N VAL A 80 4.75 14.27 0.18
CA VAL A 80 3.98 14.65 1.37
C VAL A 80 4.92 14.92 2.55
N ALA A 81 5.89 14.03 2.78
CA ALA A 81 6.85 14.15 3.87
C ALA A 81 7.88 15.27 3.65
N GLY A 82 7.97 15.85 2.44
CA GLY A 82 8.93 16.89 2.10
C GLY A 82 10.40 16.43 2.19
N ARG A 83 10.66 15.12 2.15
CA ARG A 83 12.00 14.53 2.24
C ARG A 83 12.04 13.17 1.56
N ASP A 84 13.25 12.76 1.17
CA ASP A 84 13.48 11.37 0.81
C ASP A 84 13.27 10.46 2.02
N LEU A 85 12.67 9.30 1.75
CA LEU A 85 12.35 8.29 2.75
C LEU A 85 13.12 7.02 2.46
N ASP A 86 13.60 6.37 3.52
CA ASP A 86 14.18 5.04 3.47
C ASP A 86 13.09 4.03 3.84
N PRO A 87 12.61 3.21 2.89
CA PRO A 87 11.56 2.21 3.13
C PRO A 87 11.86 1.24 4.29
N GLN A 88 13.14 1.00 4.63
CA GLN A 88 13.52 0.11 5.73
C GLN A 88 13.49 0.80 7.09
N ARG A 89 13.64 2.13 7.14
CA ARG A 89 13.71 2.91 8.38
C ARG A 89 12.43 3.66 8.67
N ASP A 90 11.83 4.21 7.62
CA ASP A 90 10.66 5.08 7.68
C ASP A 90 9.36 4.29 7.51
N PHE A 91 9.38 3.00 7.20
CA PHE A 91 8.14 2.22 7.11
C PHE A 91 8.26 0.94 7.90
N LEU A 92 7.20 0.60 8.63
CA LEU A 92 7.10 -0.71 9.24
C LEU A 92 7.16 -1.75 8.11
N PRO A 93 8.12 -2.69 8.13
CA PRO A 93 8.14 -3.72 7.11
C PRO A 93 6.85 -4.55 7.19
N PRO A 94 6.39 -5.17 6.09
CA PRO A 94 5.15 -5.96 6.07
C PRO A 94 5.06 -7.09 7.13
N TRP A 95 6.18 -7.46 7.76
CA TRP A 95 6.29 -8.44 8.84
C TRP A 95 6.33 -7.84 10.26
N ALA A 96 6.40 -6.51 10.40
CA ALA A 96 6.36 -5.82 11.69
C ALA A 96 4.93 -5.61 12.23
N VAL A 97 3.90 -6.03 11.50
CA VAL A 97 2.62 -6.40 12.13
C VAL A 97 2.81 -7.81 12.67
N PRO A 98 2.86 -8.04 14.00
CA PRO A 98 2.82 -9.39 14.51
C PRO A 98 1.47 -9.97 14.09
N GLY A 99 1.48 -10.91 13.14
CA GLY A 99 0.45 -11.92 13.10
C GLY A 99 0.47 -12.57 14.46
N ARG A 100 -0.54 -12.28 15.29
CA ARG A 100 -0.65 -12.78 16.66
C ARG A 100 -0.41 -14.30 16.64
N PRO A 101 0.72 -14.84 17.13
CA PRO A 101 0.90 -16.27 17.23
C PRO A 101 0.11 -16.71 18.47
N GLY A 102 -0.89 -17.57 18.27
CA GLY A 102 -1.55 -18.28 19.37
C GLY A 102 -2.78 -17.60 19.95
N SER A 103 -3.88 -17.56 19.21
CA SER A 103 -5.20 -17.36 19.82
C SER A 103 -6.18 -18.40 19.29
N VAL A 104 -6.08 -19.61 19.84
CA VAL A 104 -7.20 -20.51 20.14
C VAL A 104 -6.78 -21.41 21.31
N PRO A 105 -7.65 -21.72 22.29
CA PRO A 105 -8.72 -20.93 22.90
C PRO A 105 -8.30 -20.25 24.20
#